data_AF-A0A6L5QUP6-F1
#
_entry.id   AF-A0A6L5QUP6-F1
#
_cell.length_a   1.000
_cell.length_b   1.000
_cell.length_c   1.000
_cell.angle_alpha   90.00
_cell.angle_beta   90.00
_cell.angle_gamma   90.00
#
_symmetry.space_group_name_H-M   'P 1'
#
loop_
_entity.id
_entity.type
_entity.pdbx_description
1 polymer ?
#
loop_
_entity_poly.entity_id
_entity_poly.type
_entity_poly.pdbx_seq_one_letter_code
_entity_poly.pdbx_strand_id
1 'polypeptide(L)'
;MNIDKILKASSEKKAKAALAYFLQSYTSPAFGALPKGEIELVVLNVLEQLGAIDSEPELYELVSKLKVTRTKARSLIYNRELRRSSDDELNQKVINLLKRPLIQKDGDLYVLEVENPLVSDHLRSQVKKLGFVSDGSFSPSIVKLGLDAITALIESNLTAKEKTAVKKALIKAGAPDKSFRGVLKATLKKIAKKVASNTGEALMDQASDYLTPIIDAGIERIKETAEELFEDKK
;
A
#
# COMPACT_ATOMS: atom_id res chain seq x y z
N MET A 1 -11.44 24.63 5.47
CA MET A 1 -11.25 24.21 6.88
C MET A 1 -11.74 25.31 7.82
N ASN A 2 -12.52 24.98 8.85
CA ASN A 2 -13.01 25.93 9.87
C ASN A 2 -12.39 25.57 11.23
N ILE A 3 -11.38 26.33 11.65
CA ILE A 3 -10.60 26.05 12.86
C ILE A 3 -11.44 26.21 14.13
N ASP A 4 -12.31 27.22 14.20
CA ASP A 4 -13.16 27.45 15.37
C ASP A 4 -14.08 26.26 15.63
N LYS A 5 -14.64 25.67 14.56
CA LYS A 5 -15.46 24.46 14.68
C LYS A 5 -14.64 23.27 15.20
N ILE A 6 -13.40 23.09 14.71
CA ILE A 6 -12.51 22.00 15.13
C ILE A 6 -12.12 22.16 16.60
N LEU A 7 -11.79 23.37 17.04
CA LEU A 7 -11.44 23.66 18.43
C LEU A 7 -12.63 23.45 19.36
N LYS A 8 -13.84 23.88 18.98
CA LYS A 8 -15.07 23.62 19.75
C LYS A 8 -15.41 22.13 19.86
N ALA A 9 -15.08 21.34 18.84
CA ALA A 9 -15.27 19.89 18.85
C ALA A 9 -14.14 19.13 19.56
N SER A 10 -13.00 19.79 19.81
CA SER A 10 -11.86 19.19 20.51
C SER A 10 -11.99 19.36 22.02
N SER A 11 -11.53 18.38 22.80
CA SER A 11 -11.46 18.55 24.24
C SER A 11 -10.40 19.59 24.62
N GLU A 12 -10.62 20.31 25.72
CA GLU A 12 -9.68 21.33 26.20
C GLU A 12 -8.28 20.75 26.44
N LYS A 13 -8.20 19.53 26.99
CA LYS A 13 -6.94 18.79 27.18
C LYS A 13 -6.19 18.60 25.86
N LYS A 14 -6.91 18.21 24.80
CA LYS A 14 -6.36 17.95 23.48
C LYS A 14 -5.88 19.25 22.81
N ALA A 15 -6.65 20.32 22.91
CA ALA A 15 -6.26 21.64 22.39
C ALA A 15 -5.01 22.19 23.11
N LYS A 16 -4.96 22.10 24.45
CA LYS A 16 -3.77 22.50 25.23
C LYS A 16 -2.53 21.69 24.86
N ALA A 17 -2.67 20.38 24.69
CA ALA A 17 -1.56 19.51 24.29
C ALA A 17 -1.02 19.87 22.90
N ALA A 18 -1.92 20.11 21.93
CA ALA A 18 -1.53 20.48 20.58
C ALA A 18 -0.83 21.85 20.51
N LEU A 19 -1.31 22.84 21.28
CA LEU A 19 -0.65 24.13 21.40
C LEU A 19 0.72 24.02 22.07
N ALA A 20 0.81 23.24 23.16
CA ALA A 20 2.08 23.00 23.84
C ALA A 20 3.10 22.34 22.90
N TYR A 21 2.69 21.33 22.13
CA TYR A 21 3.54 20.69 21.13
C TYR A 21 4.04 21.67 20.06
N PHE A 22 3.15 22.52 19.53
CA PHE A 22 3.52 23.55 18.55
C PHE A 22 4.57 24.51 19.11
N LEU A 23 4.28 25.09 20.29
CA LEU A 23 5.16 26.08 20.90
C LEU A 23 6.52 25.47 21.25
N GLN A 24 6.55 24.29 21.87
CA GLN A 24 7.79 23.59 22.20
C GLN A 24 8.64 23.32 20.96
N SER A 25 8.02 22.87 19.87
CA SER A 25 8.70 22.63 18.60
C SER A 25 9.22 23.93 18.00
N TYR A 26 8.40 24.98 17.95
CA TYR A 26 8.75 26.26 17.31
C TYR A 26 9.79 27.08 18.09
N THR A 27 9.91 26.89 19.40
CA THR A 27 10.88 27.56 20.26
C THR A 27 12.19 26.80 20.42
N SER A 28 12.34 25.61 19.83
CA SER A 28 13.54 24.78 19.96
C SER A 28 14.24 24.57 18.59
N PRO A 29 15.56 24.80 18.47
CA PRO A 29 16.49 25.23 19.53
C PRO A 29 16.35 26.70 19.93
N ALA A 30 15.81 27.54 19.04
CA ALA A 30 15.47 28.94 19.29
C ALA A 30 14.26 29.35 18.45
N PHE A 31 13.56 30.40 18.87
CA PHE A 31 12.38 30.91 18.16
C PHE A 31 12.71 31.31 16.72
N GLY A 32 11.96 30.76 15.76
CA GLY A 32 12.15 31.05 14.34
C GLY A 32 13.37 30.40 13.68
N ALA A 33 14.11 29.54 14.41
CA ALA A 33 15.25 28.81 13.86
C ALA A 33 14.84 27.66 12.94
N LEU A 34 13.61 27.14 13.09
CA LEU A 34 13.13 26.03 12.26
C LEU A 34 12.97 26.44 10.79
N PRO A 35 13.47 25.64 9.83
CA PRO A 35 13.19 25.85 8.42
C PRO A 35 11.69 25.80 8.13
N LYS A 36 11.25 26.52 7.10
CA LYS A 36 9.84 26.56 6.67
C LYS A 36 9.20 25.18 6.56
N GLY A 37 9.91 24.21 5.98
CA GLY A 37 9.41 22.84 5.82
C GLY A 37 9.16 22.12 7.14
N GLU A 38 10.02 22.32 8.15
CA GLU A 38 9.82 21.73 9.48
C GLU A 38 8.62 22.36 10.18
N ILE A 39 8.45 23.68 10.07
CA ILE A 39 7.28 24.39 10.62
C ILE A 39 5.99 23.82 10.02
N GLU A 40 5.95 23.64 8.70
CA GLU A 40 4.77 23.07 8.03
C GLU A 40 4.45 21.64 8.51
N LEU A 41 5.47 20.81 8.79
CA LEU A 41 5.27 19.47 9.33
C LEU A 41 4.80 19.48 10.80
N VAL A 42 5.33 20.37 11.62
CA VAL A 42 4.84 20.58 12.99
C VAL A 42 3.37 20.99 12.95
N VAL A 43 2.99 21.93 12.08
CA VAL A 43 1.59 22.33 11.89
C VAL A 43 0.74 21.16 11.39
N LEU A 44 1.25 20.33 10.48
CA LEU A 44 0.55 19.14 10.00
C LEU A 44 0.25 18.15 11.14
N ASN A 45 1.23 17.93 12.04
CA ASN A 45 1.06 17.09 13.22
C ASN A 45 0.03 17.68 14.20
N VAL A 46 0.00 19.01 14.38
CA VAL A 46 -1.01 19.71 15.19
C VAL A 46 -2.41 19.50 14.60
N LEU A 47 -2.55 19.62 13.28
CA LEU A 47 -3.83 19.42 12.59
C LEU A 47 -4.32 17.97 12.72
N GLU A 48 -3.45 16.99 12.57
CA GLU A 48 -3.76 15.58 12.83
C GLU A 48 -4.17 15.37 14.29
N GLN A 49 -3.38 15.90 15.23
CA GLN A 49 -3.69 15.80 16.66
C GLN A 49 -5.09 16.33 16.91
N LEU A 50 -5.47 17.49 16.38
CA LEU A 50 -6.80 18.08 16.54
C LEU A 50 -7.92 17.35 15.77
N GLY A 51 -7.60 16.34 14.94
CA GLY A 51 -8.55 15.66 14.07
C GLY A 51 -9.04 16.52 12.90
N ALA A 52 -8.27 17.55 12.54
CA ALA A 52 -8.54 18.37 11.37
C ALA A 52 -8.18 17.64 10.08
N ILE A 53 -7.18 16.76 10.13
CA ILE A 53 -6.78 15.86 9.05
C ILE A 53 -6.58 14.44 9.57
N ASP A 54 -6.56 13.47 8.65
CA ASP A 54 -6.38 12.06 9.01
C ASP A 54 -4.92 11.72 9.36
N SER A 55 -4.75 10.59 10.07
CA SER A 55 -3.43 10.06 10.43
C SER A 55 -2.63 9.55 9.22
N GLU A 56 -3.33 9.19 8.14
CA GLU A 56 -2.76 8.87 6.85
C GLU A 56 -3.56 9.63 5.78
N PRO A 57 -3.31 10.94 5.63
CA PRO A 57 -4.16 11.79 4.81
C PRO A 57 -3.93 11.52 3.33
N GLU A 58 -5.02 11.42 2.58
CA GLU A 58 -4.97 11.30 1.13
C GLU A 58 -4.55 12.62 0.48
N LEU A 59 -4.05 12.54 -0.75
CA LEU A 59 -3.58 13.72 -1.47
C LEU A 59 -4.68 14.76 -1.67
N TYR A 60 -5.90 14.33 -1.99
CA TYR A 60 -7.04 15.23 -2.21
C TYR A 60 -7.50 15.91 -0.91
N GLU A 61 -7.41 15.21 0.22
CA GLU A 61 -7.74 15.76 1.53
C GLU A 61 -6.87 16.98 1.83
N LEU A 62 -5.54 16.86 1.67
CA LEU A 62 -4.62 17.98 1.93
C LEU A 62 -4.82 19.13 0.95
N VAL A 63 -5.04 18.84 -0.34
CA VAL A 63 -5.32 19.87 -1.35
C VAL A 63 -6.58 20.67 -0.97
N SER A 64 -7.66 19.99 -0.60
CA SER A 64 -8.95 20.63 -0.31
C SER A 64 -8.96 21.36 1.04
N LYS A 65 -8.42 20.74 2.10
CA LYS A 65 -8.43 21.31 3.45
C LYS A 65 -7.40 22.43 3.62
N LEU A 66 -6.20 22.27 3.06
CA LEU A 66 -5.08 23.23 3.22
C LEU A 66 -4.96 24.22 2.05
N LYS A 67 -5.72 24.02 0.96
CA LYS A 67 -5.66 24.86 -0.25
C LYS A 67 -4.26 24.94 -0.86
N VAL A 68 -3.57 23.81 -0.90
CA VAL A 68 -2.21 23.68 -1.47
C VAL A 68 -2.23 22.96 -2.81
N THR A 69 -1.17 23.12 -3.61
CA THR A 69 -1.03 22.39 -4.87
C THR A 69 -0.84 20.90 -4.64
N ARG A 70 -1.14 20.06 -5.65
CA ARG A 70 -0.89 18.60 -5.60
C ARG A 70 0.57 18.28 -5.27
N THR A 71 1.51 19.00 -5.88
CA THR A 71 2.96 18.85 -5.61
C THR A 71 3.28 19.11 -4.15
N LYS A 72 2.70 20.16 -3.55
CA LYS A 72 2.91 20.48 -2.14
C LYS A 72 2.30 19.43 -1.21
N ALA A 73 1.07 18.99 -1.48
CA ALA A 73 0.42 17.92 -0.72
C ALA A 73 1.24 16.62 -0.76
N ARG A 74 1.70 16.20 -1.94
CA ARG A 74 2.57 15.02 -2.10
C ARG A 74 3.87 15.17 -1.32
N SER A 75 4.51 16.33 -1.36
CA SER A 75 5.73 16.60 -0.57
C SER A 75 5.48 16.55 0.94
N LEU A 76 4.35 17.06 1.43
CA LEU A 76 3.98 16.99 2.85
C LEU A 76 3.79 15.55 3.31
N ILE A 77 3.05 14.74 2.55
CA ILE A 77 2.84 13.31 2.85
C ILE A 77 4.19 12.58 2.86
N TYR A 78 5.00 12.77 1.81
CA TYR A 78 6.31 12.12 1.68
C TYR A 78 7.23 12.44 2.87
N ASN A 79 7.38 13.72 3.21
CA ASN A 79 8.22 14.16 4.30
C ASN A 79 7.72 13.67 5.67
N ARG A 80 6.40 13.68 5.88
CA ARG A 80 5.81 13.14 7.11
C ARG A 80 6.10 11.65 7.26
N GLU A 81 5.88 10.87 6.20
CA GLU A 81 6.12 9.43 6.19
C GLU A 81 7.60 9.10 6.42
N LEU A 82 8.53 9.84 5.80
CA LEU A 82 9.97 9.66 6.00
C LEU A 82 10.44 9.75 7.45
N ARG A 83 9.72 10.51 8.30
CA ARG A 83 10.07 10.69 9.72
C ARG A 83 9.40 9.66 10.63
N ARG A 84 8.31 9.04 10.16
CA ARG A 84 7.44 8.20 10.99
C ARG A 84 7.60 6.72 10.70
N SER A 85 7.84 6.39 9.44
CA SER A 85 7.71 5.03 8.96
C SER A 85 9.05 4.32 8.97
N SER A 86 9.06 3.16 9.61
CA SER A 86 10.12 2.18 9.52
C SER A 86 10.09 1.43 8.18
N ASP A 87 11.19 0.76 7.83
CA ASP A 87 11.25 -0.09 6.64
C ASP A 87 10.19 -1.20 6.70
N ASP A 88 9.97 -1.78 7.89
CA ASP A 88 8.98 -2.84 8.12
C ASP A 88 7.54 -2.35 7.89
N GLU A 89 7.20 -1.14 8.33
CA GLU A 89 5.88 -0.55 8.07
C GLU A 89 5.67 -0.27 6.58
N LEU A 90 6.70 0.23 5.88
CA LEU A 90 6.66 0.43 4.44
C LEU A 90 6.53 -0.92 3.70
N ASN A 91 7.25 -1.95 4.14
CA ASN A 91 7.14 -3.32 3.63
C ASN A 91 5.71 -3.84 3.81
N GLN A 92 5.11 -3.66 4.98
CA GLN A 92 3.74 -4.10 5.24
C GLN A 92 2.71 -3.36 4.38
N LYS A 93 2.88 -2.05 4.16
CA LYS A 93 2.04 -1.28 3.22
C LYS A 93 2.14 -1.82 1.80
N VAL A 94 3.34 -2.19 1.34
CA VAL A 94 3.53 -2.84 0.04
C VAL A 94 2.84 -4.20 -0.02
N ILE A 95 3.00 -5.05 1.01
CA ILE A 95 2.34 -6.35 1.09
C ILE A 95 0.82 -6.19 1.00
N ASN A 96 0.25 -5.21 1.69
CA ASN A 96 -1.18 -4.94 1.65
C ASN A 96 -1.66 -4.52 0.24
N LEU A 97 -0.87 -3.74 -0.49
CA LEU A 97 -1.18 -3.38 -1.89
C LEU A 97 -1.23 -4.61 -2.80
N LEU A 98 -0.35 -5.59 -2.60
CA LEU A 98 -0.31 -6.81 -3.41
C LEU A 98 -1.56 -7.69 -3.25
N LYS A 99 -2.33 -7.50 -2.17
CA LYS A 99 -3.55 -8.26 -1.91
C LYS A 99 -4.70 -7.83 -2.80
N ARG A 100 -4.70 -6.60 -3.32
CA ARG A 100 -5.83 -6.08 -4.11
C ARG A 100 -5.37 -5.36 -5.39
N PRO A 101 -4.64 -6.04 -6.31
CA PRO A 101 -4.23 -5.44 -7.56
C PRO A 101 -5.39 -5.37 -8.55
N LEU A 102 -5.39 -4.35 -9.41
CA LEU A 102 -6.18 -4.35 -10.62
C LEU A 102 -5.48 -5.20 -11.68
N ILE A 103 -6.10 -6.32 -12.05
CA ILE A 103 -5.56 -7.24 -13.06
C ILE A 103 -6.01 -6.78 -14.46
N GLN A 104 -5.07 -6.66 -15.40
CA GLN A 104 -5.31 -6.26 -16.78
C GLN A 104 -4.68 -7.28 -17.75
N LYS A 105 -5.13 -7.27 -19.00
CA LYS A 105 -4.60 -8.10 -20.10
C LYS A 105 -4.52 -9.58 -19.71
N ASP A 106 -5.63 -10.14 -19.20
CA ASP A 106 -5.75 -11.55 -18.84
C ASP A 106 -4.65 -12.09 -17.90
N GLY A 107 -4.13 -11.22 -17.02
CA GLY A 107 -3.12 -11.59 -16.02
C GLY A 107 -1.68 -11.38 -16.44
N ASP A 108 -1.43 -10.67 -17.55
CA ASP A 108 -0.09 -10.24 -17.93
C ASP A 108 0.36 -8.97 -17.18
N LEU A 109 -0.59 -8.16 -16.69
CA LEU A 109 -0.32 -6.88 -16.04
C LEU A 109 -1.12 -6.71 -14.74
N TYR A 110 -0.44 -6.33 -13.67
CA TYR A 110 -1.01 -6.06 -12.36
C TYR A 110 -0.76 -4.61 -12.00
N VAL A 111 -1.83 -3.86 -11.75
CA VAL A 111 -1.79 -2.43 -11.51
C VAL A 111 -2.10 -2.17 -10.05
N LEU A 112 -1.17 -1.49 -9.38
CA LEU A 112 -1.28 -1.08 -7.99
C LEU A 112 -1.47 0.43 -7.95
N GLU A 113 -2.55 0.87 -7.32
CA GLU A 113 -2.75 2.28 -7.00
C GLU A 113 -2.16 2.58 -5.61
N VAL A 114 -1.19 3.48 -5.59
CA VAL A 114 -0.37 3.80 -4.43
C VAL A 114 -0.42 5.31 -4.24
N GLU A 115 -1.31 5.76 -3.37
CA GLU A 115 -1.46 7.19 -3.08
C GLU A 115 -0.27 7.76 -2.33
N ASN A 116 0.26 6.99 -1.37
CA ASN A 116 1.38 7.44 -0.57
C ASN A 116 2.67 7.44 -1.42
N PRO A 117 3.27 8.62 -1.63
CA PRO A 117 4.43 8.76 -2.51
C PRO A 117 5.66 7.97 -2.04
N LEU A 118 5.88 7.86 -0.72
CA LEU A 118 7.02 7.11 -0.19
C LEU A 118 6.84 5.61 -0.35
N VAL A 119 5.61 5.10 -0.13
CA VAL A 119 5.28 3.69 -0.38
C VAL A 119 5.46 3.34 -1.86
N SER A 120 5.08 4.23 -2.78
CA SER A 120 5.32 4.06 -4.21
C SER A 120 6.81 3.92 -4.51
N ASP A 121 7.66 4.80 -3.97
CA ASP A 121 9.09 4.77 -4.21
C ASP A 121 9.75 3.53 -3.58
N HIS A 122 9.28 3.12 -2.40
CA HIS A 122 9.70 1.90 -1.73
C HIS A 122 9.40 0.65 -2.56
N LEU A 123 8.16 0.53 -3.05
CA LEU A 123 7.73 -0.54 -3.96
C LEU A 123 8.61 -0.58 -5.22
N ARG A 124 8.83 0.57 -5.87
CA ARG A 124 9.68 0.65 -7.08
C ARG A 124 11.13 0.24 -6.78
N SER A 125 11.65 0.61 -5.61
CA SER A 125 12.99 0.21 -5.15
C SER A 125 13.08 -1.31 -4.97
N GLN A 126 12.10 -1.95 -4.34
CA GLN A 126 12.05 -3.40 -4.20
C GLN A 126 12.00 -4.12 -5.56
N VAL A 127 11.11 -3.68 -6.45
CA VAL A 127 10.97 -4.24 -7.80
C VAL A 127 12.28 -4.11 -8.59
N LYS A 128 12.96 -2.95 -8.49
CA LYS A 128 14.26 -2.72 -9.12
C LYS A 128 15.35 -3.63 -8.55
N LYS A 129 15.41 -3.81 -7.22
CA LYS A 129 16.37 -4.74 -6.58
C LYS A 129 16.18 -6.18 -7.03
N LEU A 130 14.95 -6.57 -7.39
CA LEU A 130 14.63 -7.88 -7.96
C LEU A 130 14.97 -8.01 -9.45
N GLY A 131 15.49 -6.95 -10.08
CA GLY A 131 15.90 -6.94 -11.49
C GLY A 131 14.76 -6.63 -12.47
N PHE A 132 13.62 -6.15 -11.98
CA PHE A 132 12.46 -5.81 -12.82
C PHE A 132 12.28 -4.30 -12.95
N VAL A 133 11.56 -3.90 -13.98
CA VAL A 133 11.13 -2.51 -14.19
C VAL A 133 9.64 -2.42 -13.95
N SER A 134 9.22 -1.46 -13.13
CA SER A 134 7.81 -1.05 -13.07
C SER A 134 7.55 -0.04 -14.18
N ASP A 135 6.56 -0.27 -15.04
CA ASP A 135 6.18 0.76 -16.02
C ASP A 135 5.55 1.94 -15.28
N GLY A 136 6.09 3.13 -15.54
CA GLY A 136 5.58 4.39 -14.99
C GLY A 136 4.41 4.84 -15.83
N SER A 137 3.20 4.61 -15.34
CA SER A 137 2.02 5.32 -15.87
C SER A 137 2.26 6.83 -15.83
N PHE A 138 1.59 7.60 -16.70
CA PHE A 138 1.53 9.07 -16.59
C PHE A 138 1.07 9.56 -15.20
N SER A 139 0.45 8.68 -14.40
CA SER A 139 0.18 8.93 -12.99
C SER A 139 1.32 8.43 -12.08
N PRO A 140 1.89 9.29 -11.22
CA PRO A 140 2.88 8.87 -10.22
C PRO A 140 2.30 8.00 -9.11
N SER A 141 0.96 7.89 -8.99
CA SER A 141 0.29 6.99 -8.05
C SER A 141 0.06 5.59 -8.62
N ILE A 142 0.37 5.33 -9.89
CA ILE A 142 0.11 4.03 -10.50
C ILE A 142 1.43 3.28 -10.74
N VAL A 143 1.52 2.07 -10.19
CA VAL A 143 2.63 1.15 -10.41
C VAL A 143 2.12 -0.06 -11.18
N LYS A 144 2.67 -0.29 -12.37
CA LYS A 144 2.31 -1.45 -13.20
C LYS A 144 3.42 -2.49 -13.12
N LEU A 145 3.05 -3.72 -12.80
CA LEU A 145 3.95 -4.87 -12.68
C LEU A 145 3.54 -5.94 -13.69
N GLY A 146 4.49 -6.41 -14.48
CA GLY A 146 4.28 -7.63 -15.27
C GLY A 146 4.17 -8.86 -14.38
N LEU A 147 3.62 -9.96 -14.91
CA LEU A 147 3.47 -11.23 -14.18
C LEU A 147 4.76 -11.68 -13.47
N ASP A 148 5.91 -11.53 -14.14
CA ASP A 148 7.20 -11.95 -13.57
C ASP A 148 7.62 -11.07 -12.39
N ALA A 149 7.37 -9.76 -12.48
CA ALA A 149 7.71 -8.80 -11.44
C ALA A 149 6.84 -9.00 -10.19
N ILE A 150 5.52 -9.14 -10.35
CA ILE A 150 4.64 -9.40 -9.20
C ILE A 150 4.93 -10.77 -8.56
N THR A 151 5.22 -11.79 -9.36
CA THR A 151 5.60 -13.12 -8.83
C THR A 151 6.86 -13.03 -7.97
N ALA A 152 7.90 -12.37 -8.48
CA ALA A 152 9.15 -12.21 -7.76
C ALA A 152 8.98 -11.38 -6.48
N LEU A 153 8.12 -10.36 -6.52
CA LEU A 153 7.83 -9.52 -5.37
C LEU A 153 7.04 -10.27 -4.28
N ILE A 154 6.02 -11.06 -4.64
CA ILE A 154 5.33 -11.92 -3.67
C ILE A 154 6.32 -12.92 -3.07
N GLU A 155 7.15 -13.54 -3.90
CA GLU A 155 8.17 -14.48 -3.43
C GLU A 155 9.18 -13.85 -2.47
N SER A 156 9.62 -12.61 -2.71
CA SER A 156 10.61 -11.97 -1.83
C SER A 156 10.08 -11.66 -0.44
N ASN A 157 8.76 -11.55 -0.28
CA ASN A 157 8.10 -11.27 1.00
C ASN A 157 7.77 -12.53 1.82
N LEU A 158 8.05 -13.73 1.28
CA LEU A 158 7.82 -14.99 1.99
C LEU A 158 9.15 -15.58 2.48
N THR A 159 9.12 -16.21 3.66
CA THR A 159 10.22 -17.03 4.17
C THR A 159 10.32 -18.36 3.41
N ALA A 160 11.46 -19.05 3.51
CA ALA A 160 11.64 -20.35 2.87
C ALA A 160 10.61 -21.40 3.32
N LYS A 161 10.22 -21.36 4.60
CA LYS A 161 9.19 -22.23 5.18
C LYS A 161 7.82 -21.95 4.57
N GLU A 162 7.44 -20.67 4.48
CA GLU A 162 6.16 -20.26 3.88
C GLU A 162 6.10 -20.61 2.40
N LYS A 163 7.16 -20.35 1.62
CA LYS A 163 7.23 -20.75 0.21
C LYS A 163 6.97 -22.23 0.02
N THR A 164 7.57 -23.07 0.86
CA THR A 164 7.40 -24.52 0.80
C THR A 164 5.96 -24.93 1.13
N ALA A 165 5.38 -24.33 2.16
CA ALA A 165 4.01 -24.61 2.59
C ALA A 165 2.97 -24.17 1.54
N VAL A 166 3.10 -22.93 1.03
CA VAL A 166 2.26 -22.36 -0.03
C VAL A 166 2.39 -23.20 -1.31
N LYS A 167 3.61 -23.56 -1.73
CA LYS A 167 3.83 -24.43 -2.90
C LYS A 167 3.05 -25.73 -2.77
N LYS A 168 3.18 -26.41 -1.62
CA LYS A 168 2.55 -27.71 -1.38
C LYS A 168 1.03 -27.61 -1.37
N ALA A 169 0.48 -26.55 -0.77
CA ALA A 169 -0.96 -26.32 -0.75
C ALA A 169 -1.53 -26.10 -2.17
N LEU A 170 -0.87 -25.25 -2.97
CA LEU A 170 -1.28 -24.98 -4.35
C LEU A 170 -1.18 -26.23 -5.25
N ILE A 171 -0.12 -27.03 -5.13
CA ILE A 171 0.01 -28.28 -5.90
C ILE A 171 -1.08 -29.28 -5.52
N LYS A 172 -1.36 -29.41 -4.22
CA LYS A 172 -2.43 -30.30 -3.74
C LYS A 172 -3.79 -29.91 -4.33
N ALA A 173 -4.03 -28.62 -4.51
CA ALA A 173 -5.24 -28.09 -5.13
C ALA A 173 -5.30 -28.25 -6.66
N GLY A 174 -4.20 -28.65 -7.33
CA GLY A 174 -4.17 -28.88 -8.78
C GLY A 174 -3.25 -27.96 -9.58
N ALA A 175 -2.47 -27.09 -8.93
CA ALA A 175 -1.43 -26.33 -9.61
C ALA A 175 -0.31 -27.27 -10.14
N PRO A 176 0.33 -26.96 -11.28
CA PRO A 176 1.36 -27.81 -11.85
C PRO A 176 2.59 -27.91 -10.94
N ASP A 177 3.08 -29.12 -10.67
CA ASP A 177 4.27 -29.32 -9.82
C ASP A 177 5.56 -28.86 -10.51
N LYS A 178 5.89 -27.59 -10.32
CA LYS A 178 7.08 -26.90 -10.85
C LYS A 178 7.83 -26.20 -9.70
N SER A 179 8.77 -25.30 -10.03
CA SER A 179 9.36 -24.40 -9.04
C SER A 179 8.29 -23.53 -8.36
N PHE A 180 8.59 -22.94 -7.19
CA PHE A 180 7.67 -22.02 -6.50
C PHE A 180 7.17 -20.91 -7.43
N ARG A 181 8.09 -20.24 -8.16
CA ARG A 181 7.73 -19.25 -9.19
C ARG A 181 6.81 -19.81 -10.27
N GLY A 182 7.05 -21.04 -10.73
CA GLY A 182 6.21 -21.68 -11.74
C GLY A 182 4.78 -21.91 -11.24
N VAL A 183 4.65 -22.43 -10.02
CA VAL A 183 3.36 -22.66 -9.34
C VAL A 183 2.63 -21.33 -9.14
N LEU A 184 3.33 -20.31 -8.62
CA LEU A 184 2.75 -19.00 -8.36
C LEU A 184 2.31 -18.30 -9.66
N LYS A 185 3.13 -18.29 -10.71
CA LYS A 185 2.74 -17.74 -12.03
C LYS A 185 1.51 -18.42 -12.61
N ALA A 186 1.44 -19.75 -12.54
CA ALA A 186 0.29 -20.50 -13.03
C ALA A 186 -0.98 -20.15 -12.25
N THR A 187 -0.86 -20.03 -10.93
CA THR A 187 -1.95 -19.63 -10.03
C THR A 187 -2.43 -18.22 -10.35
N LEU A 188 -1.53 -17.24 -10.43
CA LEU A 188 -1.85 -15.85 -10.79
C LEU A 188 -2.56 -15.74 -12.14
N LYS A 189 -2.11 -16.48 -13.16
CA LYS A 189 -2.82 -16.55 -14.46
C LYS A 189 -4.20 -17.17 -14.36
N LYS A 190 -4.38 -18.21 -13.52
CA LYS A 190 -5.69 -18.84 -13.32
C LYS A 190 -6.64 -17.89 -12.58
N ILE A 191 -6.16 -17.16 -11.56
CA ILE A 191 -6.91 -16.10 -10.87
C ILE A 191 -7.37 -15.06 -11.88
N ALA A 192 -6.45 -14.54 -12.70
CA ALA A 192 -6.78 -13.54 -13.71
C ALA A 192 -7.90 -14.01 -14.67
N LYS A 193 -7.84 -15.26 -15.14
CA LYS A 193 -8.89 -15.85 -15.98
C LYS A 193 -10.23 -16.02 -15.27
N LYS A 194 -10.20 -16.42 -13.98
CA LYS A 194 -11.40 -16.60 -13.16
C LYS A 194 -12.13 -15.27 -12.93
N VAL A 195 -11.38 -14.19 -12.70
CA VAL A 195 -11.95 -12.86 -12.41
C VAL A 195 -12.18 -12.01 -13.66
N ALA A 196 -11.73 -12.45 -14.84
CA ALA A 196 -11.80 -11.69 -16.11
C ALA A 196 -13.23 -11.31 -16.54
N SER A 197 -14.26 -12.04 -16.08
CA SER A 197 -15.66 -11.71 -16.37
C SER A 197 -16.22 -10.55 -15.54
N ASN A 198 -15.51 -10.12 -14.50
CA ASN A 198 -15.93 -9.04 -13.62
C ASN A 198 -15.20 -7.73 -13.97
N THR A 199 -15.69 -6.60 -13.46
CA THR A 199 -15.11 -5.28 -13.77
C THR A 199 -15.04 -4.41 -12.51
N GLY A 200 -14.10 -3.46 -12.51
CA GLY A 200 -13.95 -2.48 -11.43
C GLY A 200 -13.65 -3.10 -10.07
N GLU A 201 -14.32 -2.57 -9.03
CA GLU A 201 -14.13 -2.96 -7.63
C GLU A 201 -14.42 -4.45 -7.37
N ALA A 202 -15.48 -4.99 -8.00
CA ALA A 202 -15.84 -6.40 -7.83
C ALA A 202 -14.77 -7.37 -8.35
N LEU A 203 -14.02 -6.97 -9.38
CA LEU A 203 -12.86 -7.74 -9.86
C LEU A 203 -11.73 -7.71 -8.83
N MET A 204 -11.46 -6.55 -8.25
CA MET A 204 -10.41 -6.38 -7.24
C MET A 204 -10.69 -7.22 -5.99
N ASP A 205 -11.93 -7.20 -5.49
CA ASP A 205 -12.33 -7.96 -4.30
C ASP A 205 -12.17 -9.47 -4.52
N GLN A 206 -12.68 -9.98 -5.64
CA GLN A 206 -12.52 -11.41 -5.95
C GLN A 206 -11.07 -11.83 -6.17
N ALA A 207 -10.27 -11.00 -6.83
CA ALA A 207 -8.84 -11.26 -6.94
C ALA A 207 -8.20 -11.30 -5.54
N SER A 208 -8.65 -10.44 -4.62
CA SER A 208 -8.16 -10.39 -3.25
C SER A 208 -8.45 -11.65 -2.45
N ASP A 209 -9.61 -12.27 -2.65
CA ASP A 209 -9.98 -13.52 -1.99
C ASP A 209 -8.99 -14.66 -2.29
N TYR A 210 -8.47 -14.72 -3.52
CA TYR A 210 -7.47 -15.71 -3.90
C TYR A 210 -6.03 -15.29 -3.56
N LEU A 211 -5.70 -14.00 -3.67
CA LEU A 211 -4.34 -13.48 -3.46
C LEU A 211 -3.97 -13.37 -1.98
N THR A 212 -4.88 -12.91 -1.14
CA THR A 212 -4.62 -12.67 0.29
C THR A 212 -4.10 -13.92 1.02
N PRO A 213 -4.73 -15.11 0.88
CA PRO A 213 -4.20 -16.32 1.51
C PRO A 213 -2.79 -16.68 1.07
N ILE A 214 -2.44 -16.44 -0.20
CA ILE A 214 -1.09 -16.73 -0.75
C ILE A 214 -0.06 -15.77 -0.15
N ILE A 215 -0.40 -14.48 -0.10
CA ILE A 215 0.48 -13.41 0.40
C ILE A 215 0.71 -13.52 1.90
N ASP A 216 -0.34 -13.83 2.67
CA ASP A 216 -0.26 -14.02 4.13
C ASP A 216 0.19 -15.42 4.54
N ALA A 217 0.53 -16.29 3.58
CA ALA A 217 0.83 -17.71 3.81
C ALA A 217 -0.24 -18.46 4.64
N GLY A 218 -1.51 -18.08 4.49
CA GLY A 218 -2.67 -18.65 5.17
C GLY A 218 -3.08 -20.01 4.62
N ILE A 219 -2.33 -21.06 4.95
CA ILE A 219 -2.40 -22.39 4.33
C ILE A 219 -3.81 -23.01 4.30
N GLU A 220 -4.60 -22.89 5.36
CA GLU A 220 -5.97 -23.44 5.37
C GLU A 220 -6.86 -22.73 4.35
N ARG A 221 -6.83 -21.40 4.31
CA ARG A 221 -7.57 -20.62 3.31
C ARG A 221 -7.05 -20.86 1.89
N ILE A 222 -5.75 -21.09 1.71
CA ILE A 222 -5.21 -21.45 0.39
C ILE A 222 -5.84 -22.74 -0.12
N LYS A 223 -6.05 -23.76 0.74
CA LYS A 223 -6.68 -25.00 0.29
C LYS A 223 -8.10 -24.73 -0.22
N GLU A 224 -8.89 -24.00 0.58
CA GLU A 224 -10.28 -23.65 0.25
C GLU A 224 -10.38 -22.87 -1.07
N THR A 225 -9.59 -21.81 -1.22
CA THR A 225 -9.69 -20.93 -2.39
C THR A 225 -8.98 -21.51 -3.61
N ALA A 226 -7.89 -22.26 -3.44
CA ALA A 226 -7.19 -22.88 -4.57
C ALA A 226 -7.94 -24.09 -5.12
N GLU A 227 -8.64 -24.88 -4.29
CA GLU A 227 -9.52 -25.95 -4.77
C GLU A 227 -10.59 -25.37 -5.70
N GLU A 228 -11.28 -24.30 -5.30
CA GLU A 228 -12.27 -23.62 -6.16
C GLU A 228 -11.69 -23.00 -7.45
N LEU A 229 -10.39 -22.68 -7.43
CA LEU A 229 -9.68 -22.08 -8.56
C LEU A 229 -9.22 -23.13 -9.59
N PHE A 230 -8.82 -24.30 -9.14
CA PHE A 230 -8.24 -25.37 -9.96
C PHE A 230 -9.19 -26.55 -10.20
N GLU A 231 -10.31 -26.65 -9.47
CA GLU A 231 -11.45 -27.46 -9.86
C GLU A 231 -12.09 -26.84 -11.12
N ASP A 232 -11.59 -27.24 -12.29
CA ASP A 232 -12.35 -27.09 -13.51
C ASP A 232 -13.67 -27.85 -13.32
N LYS A 233 -14.80 -27.13 -13.38
CA LYS A 233 -16.12 -27.73 -13.59
C LYS A 233 -15.97 -28.70 -14.78
N LYS A 234 -15.97 -30.00 -14.49
CA LYS A 234 -16.17 -31.06 -15.47
C LYS A 234 -17.47 -30.82 -16.22
#